data_AF-A0A2V8E8W8-F1
#
_entry.id   AF-A0A2V8E8W8-F1
#
_cell.length_a   1.000
_cell.length_b   1.000
_cell.length_c   1.000
_cell.angle_alpha   90.00
_cell.angle_beta   90.00
_cell.angle_gamma   90.00
#
_symmetry.space_group_name_H-M   'P 1'
#
loop_
_entity.id
_entity.type
_entity.pdbx_description
1 polymer ?
#
loop_
_entity_poly.entity_id
_entity_poly.type
_entity_poly.pdbx_seq_one_letter_code
_entity_poly.pdbx_strand_id
1 'polypeptide(L)'
;MVGKVEGAVIALAPLLTPDAVLLIVAVAADLALGDPAYRWHPIRLVGAALTWTERRLRAAGFDGYGGGILLFAVLATVSVGVVLGMLAASRAASELVLWMVHGFFLYSLLALGELVRYVRRIETAVREDDLPRARRSVSELVGRDTAAMDGPACRRAAVESLSENLTDGFVSPLFWYVVAGLPGIVVFKVVSTMDSMVGYKTPRYRRFGWCGARLDANMNYVALMTEVDEELSVTAVVTAGVEGNATTAGEPATWRESHAGMQKVPAYAGTINTILLINQPLTAAALARVVVTMTEGKSAALHRLAVPSKRHVDLATGTGTDQYCIAAPTSGPHPLTSASPHMKLGELVGLATRNATMEALRWQNGLEASYTRGVFHALGRYGVKEATLFDDIAPLLGEADLELLKKNAKAALYEPLVGAAAHALATVCDRVRYGTIPETVAADATAQQAAALAANLAAQVHRWPEFRAQLRPYANRDVKALVLRALALGWSEKWRVR
;
A
#
# COMPACT_ATOMS: atom_id res chain seq x y z
N MET A 1 13.19 -35.90 -6.93
CA MET A 1 12.98 -34.57 -7.57
C MET A 1 13.70 -33.46 -6.81
N VAL A 2 13.62 -33.41 -5.47
CA VAL A 2 14.27 -32.38 -4.62
C VAL A 2 15.77 -32.19 -4.91
N GLY A 3 16.58 -33.26 -4.96
CA GLY A 3 18.03 -33.14 -5.21
C GLY A 3 18.44 -32.67 -6.61
N LYS A 4 17.57 -32.77 -7.64
CA LYS A 4 17.84 -32.18 -8.98
C LYS A 4 17.54 -30.68 -9.02
N VAL A 5 16.57 -30.22 -8.21
CA VAL A 5 16.24 -28.80 -8.07
C VAL A 5 17.31 -28.09 -7.26
N GLU A 6 17.81 -28.70 -6.17
CA GLU A 6 18.92 -28.15 -5.37
C GLU A 6 20.19 -27.91 -6.20
N GLY A 7 20.61 -28.89 -7.00
CA GLY A 7 21.80 -28.73 -7.86
C GLY A 7 21.67 -27.64 -8.92
N ALA A 8 20.48 -27.45 -9.50
CA ALA A 8 20.20 -26.39 -10.46
C ALA A 8 20.13 -25.00 -9.80
N VAL A 9 19.54 -24.91 -8.61
CA VAL A 9 19.44 -23.66 -7.84
C VAL A 9 20.82 -23.19 -7.37
N ILE A 10 21.68 -24.10 -6.90
CA ILE A 10 23.05 -23.78 -6.47
C ILE A 10 23.90 -23.28 -7.66
N ALA A 11 23.74 -23.86 -8.85
CA ALA A 11 24.44 -23.43 -10.06
C ALA A 11 24.00 -22.06 -10.59
N LEU A 12 22.73 -21.68 -10.32
CA LEU A 12 22.15 -20.39 -10.74
C LEU A 12 22.29 -19.29 -9.69
N ALA A 13 22.58 -19.62 -8.42
CA ALA A 13 22.66 -18.65 -7.33
C ALA A 13 23.55 -17.42 -7.62
N PRO A 14 24.75 -17.54 -8.21
CA PRO A 14 25.58 -16.38 -8.56
C PRO A 14 24.98 -15.48 -9.65
N LEU A 15 24.07 -16.03 -10.47
CA LEU A 15 23.35 -15.30 -11.52
C LEU A 15 22.11 -14.57 -10.97
N LEU A 16 21.67 -14.95 -9.77
CA LEU A 16 20.49 -14.41 -9.08
C LEU A 16 20.88 -13.37 -8.01
N THR A 17 22.14 -13.34 -7.59
CA THR A 17 22.64 -12.37 -6.62
C THR A 17 22.85 -11.00 -7.26
N PRO A 18 22.35 -9.92 -6.64
CA PRO A 18 22.65 -8.56 -7.08
C PRO A 18 24.13 -8.24 -6.95
N ASP A 19 24.69 -7.55 -7.93
CA ASP A 19 26.07 -7.10 -7.96
C ASP A 19 26.13 -5.57 -7.87
N ALA A 20 26.73 -5.06 -6.78
CA ALA A 20 26.79 -3.63 -6.50
C ALA A 20 27.65 -2.86 -7.51
N VAL A 21 28.70 -3.47 -8.05
CA VAL A 21 29.59 -2.83 -9.03
C VAL A 21 28.88 -2.71 -10.37
N LEU A 22 28.25 -3.79 -10.85
CA LEU A 22 27.44 -3.76 -12.06
C LEU A 22 26.31 -2.74 -11.94
N LEU A 23 25.68 -2.62 -10.78
CA LEU A 23 24.63 -1.65 -10.54
C LEU A 23 25.14 -0.21 -10.68
N ILE A 24 26.26 0.14 -10.03
CA ILE A 24 26.87 1.46 -10.14
C ILE A 24 27.22 1.77 -11.61
N VAL A 25 27.83 0.81 -12.31
CA VAL A 25 28.20 0.95 -13.72
C VAL A 25 26.96 1.14 -14.61
N ALA A 26 25.90 0.36 -14.39
CA ALA A 26 24.66 0.46 -15.14
C ALA A 26 23.95 1.81 -14.93
N VAL A 27 23.90 2.30 -13.69
CA VAL A 27 23.33 3.63 -13.38
C VAL A 27 24.16 4.75 -14.01
N ALA A 28 25.49 4.66 -13.94
CA ALA A 28 26.38 5.61 -14.59
C ALA A 28 26.20 5.61 -16.12
N ALA A 29 26.08 4.42 -16.71
CA ALA A 29 25.80 4.25 -18.13
C ALA A 29 24.43 4.83 -18.54
N ASP A 30 23.37 4.60 -17.75
CA ASP A 30 22.04 5.19 -17.97
C ASP A 30 22.07 6.72 -17.93
N LEU A 31 22.73 7.30 -16.94
CA LEU A 31 22.89 8.75 -16.84
C LEU A 31 23.70 9.34 -18.01
N ALA A 32 24.73 8.64 -18.49
CA ALA A 32 25.63 9.13 -19.54
C ALA A 32 25.06 8.92 -20.96
N LEU A 33 24.53 7.73 -21.24
CA LEU A 33 24.11 7.30 -22.58
C LEU A 33 22.60 7.46 -22.81
N GLY A 34 21.82 7.34 -21.73
CA GLY A 34 20.38 7.32 -21.81
C GLY A 34 19.74 6.00 -22.18
N ASP A 35 18.44 6.03 -22.44
CA ASP A 35 17.70 4.85 -22.88
C ASP A 35 18.10 4.60 -24.34
N PRO A 36 18.70 3.44 -24.64
CA PRO A 36 19.21 3.18 -25.96
C PRO A 36 18.04 2.98 -26.93
N ALA A 37 17.85 3.93 -27.85
CA ALA A 37 16.74 3.95 -28.81
C ALA A 37 16.91 2.92 -29.96
N TYR A 38 16.86 1.62 -29.66
CA TYR A 38 16.87 0.54 -30.66
C TYR A 38 15.59 -0.30 -30.65
N ARG A 39 15.34 -1.00 -31.77
CA ARG A 39 14.10 -1.76 -32.01
C ARG A 39 13.94 -2.97 -31.08
N TRP A 40 15.06 -3.57 -30.68
CA TRP A 40 15.12 -4.80 -29.88
C TRP A 40 15.18 -4.56 -28.37
N HIS A 41 14.82 -3.35 -27.92
CA HIS A 41 14.86 -3.00 -26.50
C HIS A 41 14.02 -3.98 -25.66
N PRO A 42 14.52 -4.53 -24.53
CA PRO A 42 13.83 -5.56 -23.76
C PRO A 42 12.38 -5.21 -23.43
N ILE A 43 12.12 -3.98 -22.99
CA ILE A 43 10.76 -3.51 -22.65
C ILE A 43 9.83 -3.47 -23.88
N ARG A 44 10.34 -3.06 -25.05
CA ARG A 44 9.56 -3.03 -26.29
C ARG A 44 9.19 -4.44 -26.76
N LEU A 45 10.10 -5.39 -26.55
CA LEU A 45 9.84 -6.81 -26.83
C LEU A 45 8.78 -7.37 -25.89
N VAL A 46 8.84 -7.05 -24.60
CA VAL A 46 7.79 -7.42 -23.63
C VAL A 46 6.45 -6.81 -24.04
N GLY A 47 6.38 -5.54 -24.42
CA GLY A 47 5.15 -4.89 -24.88
C GLY A 47 4.57 -5.50 -26.17
N ALA A 48 5.42 -5.88 -27.12
CA ALA A 48 5.01 -6.59 -28.33
C ALA A 48 4.49 -8.01 -28.02
N ALA A 49 5.18 -8.75 -27.14
CA ALA A 49 4.76 -10.06 -26.65
C ALA A 49 3.43 -9.97 -25.88
N LEU A 50 3.24 -8.92 -25.09
CA LEU A 50 2.00 -8.63 -24.38
C LEU A 50 0.85 -8.43 -25.36
N THR A 51 1.02 -7.55 -26.35
CA THR A 51 -0.01 -7.28 -27.37
C THR A 51 -0.38 -8.54 -28.17
N TRP A 52 0.60 -9.39 -28.45
CA TRP A 52 0.35 -10.67 -29.11
C TRP A 52 -0.40 -11.64 -28.20
N THR A 53 0.04 -11.80 -26.95
CA THR A 53 -0.56 -12.72 -25.97
C THR A 53 -1.97 -12.30 -25.60
N GLU A 54 -2.23 -11.00 -25.39
CA GLU A 54 -3.56 -10.44 -25.16
C GLU A 54 -4.53 -10.87 -26.27
N ARG A 55 -4.13 -10.66 -27.55
CA ARG A 55 -4.99 -11.00 -28.70
C ARG A 55 -5.32 -12.49 -28.73
N ARG A 56 -4.36 -13.36 -28.41
CA ARG A 56 -4.56 -14.82 -28.40
C ARG A 56 -5.46 -15.26 -27.24
N LEU A 57 -5.24 -14.73 -26.04
CA LEU A 57 -6.07 -15.04 -24.87
C LEU A 57 -7.52 -14.60 -25.08
N ARG A 58 -7.73 -13.39 -25.61
CA ARG A 58 -9.07 -12.90 -25.93
C ARG A 58 -9.73 -13.72 -27.04
N ALA A 59 -9.00 -14.09 -28.09
CA ALA A 59 -9.53 -14.98 -29.14
C ALA A 59 -9.92 -16.36 -28.61
N ALA A 60 -9.24 -16.84 -27.56
CA ALA A 60 -9.55 -18.08 -26.86
C ALA A 60 -10.63 -17.94 -25.76
N GLY A 61 -11.26 -16.76 -25.62
CA GLY A 61 -12.33 -16.52 -24.65
C GLY A 61 -11.87 -16.14 -23.23
N PHE A 62 -10.57 -15.90 -23.01
CA PHE A 62 -10.04 -15.44 -21.71
C PHE A 62 -9.99 -13.91 -21.63
N ASP A 63 -11.15 -13.26 -21.52
CA ASP A 63 -11.28 -11.79 -21.48
C ASP A 63 -11.47 -11.20 -20.06
N GLY A 64 -11.60 -12.07 -19.05
CA GLY A 64 -11.78 -11.72 -17.64
C GLY A 64 -10.50 -11.80 -16.80
N TYR A 65 -10.67 -11.93 -15.48
CA TYR A 65 -9.57 -12.00 -14.51
C TYR A 65 -8.56 -13.12 -14.80
N GLY A 66 -9.05 -14.31 -15.20
CA GLY A 66 -8.19 -15.45 -15.54
C GLY A 66 -7.28 -15.17 -16.74
N GLY A 67 -7.76 -14.42 -17.72
CA GLY A 67 -6.94 -13.99 -18.86
C GLY A 67 -5.81 -13.05 -18.45
N GLY A 68 -6.08 -12.11 -17.55
CA GLY A 68 -5.06 -11.23 -16.97
C GLY A 68 -3.99 -11.97 -16.18
N ILE A 69 -4.39 -12.94 -15.36
CA ILE A 69 -3.47 -13.79 -14.58
C ILE A 69 -2.60 -14.63 -15.51
N LEU A 70 -3.20 -15.25 -16.54
CA LEU A 70 -2.46 -16.06 -17.50
C LEU A 70 -1.51 -15.21 -18.35
N LEU A 71 -1.92 -14.00 -18.74
CA LEU A 71 -1.05 -13.03 -19.41
C LEU A 71 0.20 -12.75 -18.58
N PHE A 72 0.02 -12.42 -17.28
CA PHE A 72 1.14 -12.20 -16.37
C PHE A 72 2.04 -13.44 -16.25
N ALA A 73 1.45 -14.61 -15.98
CA ALA A 73 2.21 -15.84 -15.80
C ALA A 73 3.07 -16.17 -17.04
N VAL A 74 2.49 -16.08 -18.24
CA VAL A 74 3.21 -16.32 -19.50
C VAL A 74 4.32 -15.30 -19.69
N LEU A 75 4.04 -14.01 -19.57
CA LEU A 75 5.04 -12.96 -19.79
C LEU A 75 6.17 -13.02 -18.78
N ALA A 76 5.86 -13.20 -17.49
CA ALA A 76 6.85 -13.29 -16.42
C ALA A 76 7.74 -14.53 -16.61
N THR A 77 7.15 -15.71 -16.83
CA THR A 77 7.92 -16.95 -17.03
C THR A 77 8.79 -16.89 -18.27
N VAL A 78 8.25 -16.42 -19.41
CA VAL A 78 9.04 -16.31 -20.66
C VAL A 78 10.16 -15.28 -20.51
N SER A 79 9.87 -14.10 -19.96
CA SER A 79 10.88 -13.04 -19.83
C SER A 79 12.01 -13.44 -18.89
N VAL A 80 11.68 -13.99 -17.71
CA VAL A 80 12.68 -14.50 -16.77
C VAL A 80 13.45 -15.67 -17.38
N GLY A 81 12.77 -16.60 -18.05
CA GLY A 81 13.40 -17.75 -18.70
C GLY A 81 14.40 -17.35 -19.80
N VAL A 82 14.05 -16.36 -20.63
CA VAL A 82 14.95 -15.82 -21.67
C VAL A 82 16.18 -15.17 -21.04
N VAL A 83 15.99 -14.32 -20.03
CA VAL A 83 17.11 -13.63 -19.36
C VAL A 83 18.02 -14.65 -18.67
N LEU A 84 17.48 -15.59 -17.90
CA LEU A 84 18.28 -16.63 -17.24
C LEU A 84 18.98 -17.54 -18.25
N GLY A 85 18.32 -17.89 -19.37
CA GLY A 85 18.92 -18.66 -20.46
C GLY A 85 20.10 -17.93 -21.11
N MET A 86 19.96 -16.63 -21.35
CA MET A 86 21.04 -15.79 -21.87
C MET A 86 22.21 -15.69 -20.89
N LEU A 87 21.94 -15.52 -19.59
CA LEU A 87 22.99 -15.48 -18.56
C LEU A 87 23.72 -16.83 -18.46
N ALA A 88 22.99 -17.95 -18.48
CA ALA A 88 23.59 -19.27 -18.44
C ALA A 88 24.46 -19.56 -19.67
N ALA A 89 23.98 -19.20 -20.87
CA ALA A 89 24.76 -19.32 -22.11
C ALA A 89 26.00 -18.41 -22.10
N SER A 90 25.87 -17.19 -21.57
CA SER A 90 26.97 -16.24 -21.43
C SER A 90 28.04 -16.74 -20.46
N ARG A 91 27.61 -17.33 -19.33
CA ARG A 91 28.50 -17.97 -18.35
C ARG A 91 29.29 -19.12 -18.95
N ALA A 92 28.67 -19.92 -19.83
CA ALA A 92 29.34 -20.98 -20.54
C ALA A 92 30.40 -20.47 -21.54
N ALA A 93 30.27 -19.23 -22.02
CA ALA A 93 31.22 -18.61 -22.93
C ALA A 93 32.43 -17.99 -22.18
N SER A 94 32.18 -17.07 -21.24
CA SER A 94 33.19 -16.54 -20.31
C SER A 94 32.55 -15.66 -19.21
N GLU A 95 33.27 -15.47 -18.10
CA GLU A 95 32.84 -14.57 -17.02
C GLU A 95 32.70 -13.11 -17.50
N LEU A 96 33.55 -12.66 -18.45
CA LEU A 96 33.44 -11.32 -19.03
C LEU A 96 32.15 -11.14 -19.84
N VAL A 97 31.77 -12.14 -20.64
CA VAL A 97 30.52 -12.10 -21.42
C VAL A 97 29.30 -12.11 -20.51
N LEU A 98 29.34 -12.90 -19.44
CA LEU A 98 28.30 -12.87 -18.40
C LEU A 98 28.15 -11.47 -17.79
N TRP A 99 29.26 -10.84 -17.39
CA TRP A 99 29.28 -9.48 -16.84
C TRP A 99 28.67 -8.46 -17.81
N MET A 100 29.04 -8.52 -19.09
CA MET A 100 28.50 -7.61 -20.11
C MET A 100 26.99 -7.80 -20.32
N VAL A 101 26.52 -9.04 -20.41
CA VAL A 101 25.09 -9.33 -20.62
C VAL A 101 24.26 -8.94 -19.39
N HIS A 102 24.76 -9.21 -18.18
CA HIS A 102 24.11 -8.79 -16.95
C HIS A 102 24.02 -7.26 -16.88
N GLY A 103 25.15 -6.56 -17.07
CA GLY A 103 25.20 -5.09 -17.08
C GLY A 103 24.29 -4.47 -18.13
N PHE A 104 24.22 -5.07 -19.34
CA PHE A 104 23.32 -4.62 -20.40
C PHE A 104 21.85 -4.68 -20.01
N PHE A 105 21.39 -5.80 -19.42
CA PHE A 105 20.01 -5.91 -18.94
C PHE A 105 19.75 -4.92 -17.82
N LEU A 106 20.67 -4.76 -16.88
CA LEU A 106 20.50 -3.84 -15.77
C LEU A 106 20.39 -2.38 -16.25
N TYR A 107 21.28 -1.95 -17.16
CA TYR A 107 21.23 -0.65 -17.81
C TYR A 107 19.93 -0.45 -18.59
N SER A 108 19.53 -1.42 -19.43
CA SER A 108 18.34 -1.31 -20.29
C SER A 108 17.01 -1.38 -19.53
N LEU A 109 17.02 -1.80 -18.26
CA LEU A 109 15.82 -1.87 -17.42
C LEU A 109 15.74 -0.70 -16.42
N LEU A 110 16.71 0.22 -16.42
CA LEU A 110 16.70 1.48 -15.68
C LEU A 110 16.46 2.65 -16.65
N ALA A 111 15.74 3.69 -16.19
CA ALA A 111 15.34 4.81 -17.05
C ALA A 111 15.57 6.19 -16.42
N LEU A 112 16.51 6.32 -15.47
CA LEU A 112 16.80 7.58 -14.78
C LEU A 112 17.37 8.63 -15.74
N GLY A 113 18.28 8.23 -16.62
CA GLY A 113 18.96 9.13 -17.55
C GLY A 113 18.00 9.85 -18.48
N GLU A 114 17.08 9.11 -19.13
CA GLU A 114 16.06 9.73 -20.00
C GLU A 114 15.15 10.66 -19.24
N LEU A 115 14.71 10.22 -18.06
CA LEU A 115 13.77 10.97 -17.26
C LEU A 115 14.35 12.35 -16.87
N VAL A 116 15.62 12.38 -16.46
CA VAL A 116 16.35 13.63 -16.16
C VAL A 116 16.51 14.49 -17.41
N ARG A 117 16.87 13.91 -18.57
CA ARG A 117 17.02 14.67 -19.83
C ARG A 117 15.69 15.23 -20.31
N TYR A 118 14.58 14.51 -20.13
CA TYR A 118 13.24 14.96 -20.48
C TYR A 118 12.82 16.21 -19.70
N VAL A 119 12.96 16.17 -18.37
CA VAL A 119 12.59 17.30 -17.51
C VAL A 119 13.52 18.49 -17.73
N ARG A 120 14.82 18.25 -17.96
CA ARG A 120 15.76 19.31 -18.33
C ARG A 120 15.37 20.01 -19.63
N ARG A 121 14.90 19.28 -20.66
CA ARG A 121 14.41 19.90 -21.91
C ARG A 121 13.25 20.87 -21.65
N ILE A 122 12.32 20.49 -20.79
CA ILE A 122 11.18 21.36 -20.41
C ILE A 122 11.68 22.58 -19.64
N GLU A 123 12.54 22.38 -18.63
CA GLU A 123 13.07 23.49 -17.83
C GLU A 123 13.92 24.46 -18.67
N THR A 124 14.74 23.96 -19.59
CA THR A 124 15.49 24.80 -20.53
C THR A 124 14.54 25.62 -21.41
N ALA A 125 13.50 24.99 -21.99
CA ALA A 125 12.53 25.71 -22.81
C ALA A 125 11.77 26.80 -22.04
N VAL A 126 11.39 26.53 -20.78
CA VAL A 126 10.74 27.53 -19.91
C VAL A 126 11.70 28.65 -19.52
N ARG A 127 13.00 28.36 -19.30
CA ARG A 127 14.02 29.39 -19.02
C ARG A 127 14.32 30.28 -20.22
N GLU A 128 14.23 29.73 -21.42
CA GLU A 128 14.42 30.44 -22.69
C GLU A 128 13.15 31.18 -23.17
N ASP A 129 12.08 31.21 -22.36
CA ASP A 129 10.76 31.76 -22.71
C ASP A 129 10.10 31.16 -23.98
N ASP A 130 10.52 29.95 -24.38
CA ASP A 130 9.94 29.19 -25.50
C ASP A 130 8.80 28.29 -25.02
N LEU A 131 7.66 28.91 -24.71
CA LEU A 131 6.44 28.21 -24.30
C LEU A 131 5.95 27.18 -25.34
N PRO A 132 5.96 27.43 -26.66
CA PRO A 132 5.61 26.41 -27.65
C PRO A 132 6.46 25.14 -27.53
N ARG A 133 7.78 25.26 -27.33
CA ARG A 133 8.67 24.12 -27.12
C ARG A 133 8.40 23.42 -25.78
N ALA A 134 8.19 24.18 -24.71
CA ALA A 134 7.84 23.61 -23.40
C ALA A 134 6.54 22.79 -23.47
N ARG A 135 5.50 23.32 -24.13
CA ARG A 135 4.20 22.63 -24.29
C ARG A 135 4.30 21.35 -25.11
N ARG A 136 5.10 21.36 -26.20
CA ARG A 136 5.38 20.16 -26.98
C ARG A 136 6.08 19.10 -26.13
N SER A 137 7.14 19.46 -25.42
CA SER A 137 7.87 18.49 -24.58
C SER A 137 7.03 17.97 -23.40
N VAL A 138 6.17 18.80 -22.78
CA VAL A 138 5.24 18.34 -21.73
C VAL A 138 4.18 17.40 -22.30
N SER A 139 3.70 17.62 -23.53
CA SER A 139 2.67 16.76 -24.16
C SER A 139 3.12 15.32 -24.40
N GLU A 140 4.42 15.09 -24.42
CA GLU A 140 4.99 13.74 -24.52
C GLU A 140 4.99 13.00 -23.17
N LEU A 141 4.76 13.69 -22.06
CA LEU A 141 4.74 13.14 -20.69
C LEU A 141 3.34 13.01 -20.10
N VAL A 142 2.40 13.88 -20.49
CA VAL A 142 1.06 13.94 -19.90
C VAL A 142 -0.03 13.69 -20.93
N GLY A 143 -1.05 12.91 -20.56
CA GLY A 143 -2.21 12.66 -21.41
C GLY A 143 -3.28 13.76 -21.42
N ARG A 144 -3.03 14.92 -20.77
CA ARG A 144 -3.96 16.06 -20.68
C ARG A 144 -3.61 17.15 -21.69
N ASP A 145 -4.58 18.00 -22.03
CA ASP A 145 -4.34 19.13 -22.93
C ASP A 145 -3.28 20.08 -22.35
N THR A 146 -2.21 20.31 -23.11
CA THR A 146 -1.09 21.18 -22.74
C THR A 146 -1.13 22.54 -23.44
N ALA A 147 -2.08 22.76 -24.37
CA ALA A 147 -2.10 23.93 -25.23
C ALA A 147 -2.24 25.25 -24.45
N ALA A 148 -2.98 25.23 -23.34
CA ALA A 148 -3.23 26.38 -22.48
C ALA A 148 -2.26 26.53 -21.30
N MET A 149 -1.24 25.67 -21.17
CA MET A 149 -0.32 25.72 -20.01
C MET A 149 0.64 26.91 -20.09
N ASP A 150 0.84 27.58 -18.97
CA ASP A 150 1.89 28.58 -18.76
C ASP A 150 3.19 27.92 -18.24
N GLY A 151 4.28 28.69 -18.15
CA GLY A 151 5.57 28.17 -17.68
C GLY A 151 5.50 27.46 -16.32
N PRO A 152 4.87 28.06 -15.28
CA PRO A 152 4.63 27.40 -14.00
C PRO A 152 3.81 26.10 -14.11
N ALA A 153 2.77 26.05 -14.93
CA ALA A 153 2.00 24.83 -15.16
C ALA A 153 2.83 23.74 -15.86
N CYS A 154 3.67 24.11 -16.84
CA CYS A 154 4.60 23.18 -17.49
C CYS A 154 5.60 22.60 -16.48
N ARG A 155 6.15 23.42 -15.57
CA ARG A 155 7.05 22.95 -14.49
C ARG A 155 6.34 22.03 -13.51
N ARG A 156 5.12 22.36 -13.07
CA ARG A 156 4.32 21.49 -12.19
C ARG A 156 4.05 20.15 -12.84
N ALA A 157 3.59 20.16 -14.10
CA ALA A 157 3.33 18.94 -14.86
C ALA A 157 4.61 18.10 -15.02
N ALA A 158 5.76 18.73 -15.30
CA ALA A 158 7.03 18.03 -15.40
C ALA A 158 7.47 17.39 -14.08
N VAL A 159 7.29 18.07 -12.94
CA VAL A 159 7.62 17.54 -11.61
C VAL A 159 6.66 16.41 -11.22
N GLU A 160 5.36 16.58 -11.44
CA GLU A 160 4.35 15.53 -11.21
C GLU A 160 4.69 14.25 -12.00
N SER A 161 4.92 14.38 -13.31
CA SER A 161 5.29 13.25 -14.17
C SER A 161 6.67 12.69 -13.83
N LEU A 162 7.63 13.52 -13.41
CA LEU A 162 8.94 13.07 -12.95
C LEU A 162 8.79 12.18 -11.72
N SER A 163 8.05 12.62 -10.71
CA SER A 163 7.86 11.87 -9.47
C SER A 163 7.16 10.54 -9.70
N GLU A 164 6.15 10.51 -10.57
CA GLU A 164 5.45 9.28 -10.97
C GLU A 164 6.41 8.32 -11.69
N ASN A 165 7.03 8.77 -12.78
CA ASN A 165 7.91 7.93 -13.59
C ASN A 165 9.25 7.58 -12.91
N LEU A 166 9.69 8.33 -11.91
CA LEU A 166 10.90 8.00 -11.15
C LEU A 166 10.72 6.71 -10.36
N THR A 167 9.51 6.50 -9.82
CA THR A 167 9.14 5.30 -9.07
C THR A 167 9.21 4.08 -9.99
N ASP A 168 8.47 4.08 -11.09
CA ASP A 168 8.36 2.94 -12.02
C ASP A 168 9.61 2.77 -12.91
N GLY A 169 10.27 3.87 -13.22
CA GLY A 169 11.41 3.94 -14.14
C GLY A 169 12.73 3.56 -13.47
N PHE A 170 12.91 3.87 -12.19
CA PHE A 170 14.20 3.75 -11.51
C PHE A 170 14.12 3.16 -10.10
N VAL A 171 13.34 3.74 -9.19
CA VAL A 171 13.36 3.37 -7.76
C VAL A 171 12.88 1.94 -7.53
N SER A 172 11.72 1.58 -8.07
CA SER A 172 11.18 0.22 -7.92
C SER A 172 11.99 -0.83 -8.67
N PRO A 173 12.45 -0.61 -9.93
CA PRO A 173 13.40 -1.48 -10.60
C PRO A 173 14.69 -1.73 -9.79
N LEU A 174 15.27 -0.67 -9.22
CA LEU A 174 16.45 -0.74 -8.35
C LEU A 174 16.17 -1.58 -7.10
N PHE A 175 15.05 -1.31 -6.42
CA PHE A 175 14.63 -2.07 -5.24
C PHE A 175 14.48 -3.56 -5.55
N TRP A 176 13.76 -3.91 -6.61
CA TRP A 176 13.54 -5.31 -6.99
C TRP A 176 14.81 -6.01 -7.50
N TYR A 177 15.77 -5.26 -8.04
CA TYR A 177 17.11 -5.77 -8.31
C TYR A 177 17.85 -6.12 -7.01
N VAL A 178 17.83 -5.25 -6.01
CA VAL A 178 18.47 -5.53 -4.70
C VAL A 178 17.80 -6.71 -3.99
N VAL A 179 16.48 -6.85 -4.11
CA VAL A 179 15.73 -7.93 -3.45
C VAL A 179 15.92 -9.29 -4.13
N ALA A 180 15.87 -9.34 -5.46
CA ALA A 180 15.79 -10.61 -6.21
C ALA A 180 16.67 -10.67 -7.47
N GLY A 181 17.64 -9.77 -7.61
CA GLY A 181 18.54 -9.68 -8.76
C GLY A 181 17.83 -9.36 -10.07
N LEU A 182 18.41 -9.80 -11.19
CA LEU A 182 17.84 -9.60 -12.51
C LEU A 182 16.40 -10.15 -12.68
N PRO A 183 16.03 -11.33 -12.12
CA PRO A 183 14.64 -11.77 -12.18
C PRO A 183 13.66 -10.80 -11.52
N GLY A 184 14.04 -10.18 -10.41
CA GLY A 184 13.22 -9.20 -9.70
C GLY A 184 12.87 -8.00 -10.58
N ILE A 185 13.88 -7.35 -11.16
CA ILE A 185 13.69 -6.21 -12.06
C ILE A 185 12.91 -6.60 -13.33
N VAL A 186 13.14 -7.79 -13.88
CA VAL A 186 12.41 -8.29 -15.06
C VAL A 186 10.93 -8.48 -14.73
N VAL A 187 10.60 -9.13 -13.61
CA VAL A 187 9.21 -9.32 -13.17
C VAL A 187 8.54 -7.98 -12.92
N PHE A 188 9.21 -7.05 -12.22
CA PHE A 188 8.69 -5.71 -12.00
C PHE A 188 8.40 -4.99 -13.33
N LYS A 189 9.33 -5.02 -14.29
CA LYS A 189 9.13 -4.39 -15.59
C LYS A 189 8.03 -5.03 -16.43
N VAL A 190 7.83 -6.35 -16.33
CA VAL A 190 6.65 -7.01 -16.93
C VAL A 190 5.36 -6.47 -16.31
N VAL A 191 5.31 -6.37 -14.98
CA VAL A 191 4.15 -5.86 -14.24
C VAL A 191 3.85 -4.41 -14.59
N SER A 192 4.85 -3.53 -14.57
CA SER A 192 4.72 -2.11 -14.93
C SER A 192 4.32 -1.92 -16.40
N THR A 193 4.84 -2.76 -17.31
CA THR A 193 4.40 -2.76 -18.72
C THR A 193 2.93 -3.21 -18.83
N MET A 194 2.49 -4.19 -18.04
CA MET A 194 1.10 -4.61 -18.00
C MET A 194 0.17 -3.50 -17.48
N ASP A 195 0.56 -2.79 -16.43
CA ASP A 195 -0.26 -1.66 -15.92
C ASP A 195 -0.38 -0.55 -16.99
N SER A 196 0.75 -0.17 -17.59
CA SER A 196 0.78 0.87 -18.63
C SER A 196 -0.01 0.51 -19.90
N MET A 197 -0.09 -0.77 -20.29
CA MET A 197 -0.76 -1.17 -21.54
C MET A 197 -2.20 -1.63 -21.35
N VAL A 198 -2.49 -2.33 -20.26
CA VAL A 198 -3.80 -2.95 -20.02
C VAL A 198 -4.41 -2.60 -18.66
N GLY A 199 -3.78 -1.80 -17.81
CA GLY A 199 -4.26 -1.44 -16.47
C GLY A 199 -5.42 -0.43 -16.43
N TYR A 200 -5.78 0.17 -17.57
CA TYR A 200 -6.82 1.20 -17.65
C TYR A 200 -8.21 0.73 -17.18
N LYS A 201 -8.93 1.59 -16.46
CA LYS A 201 -10.31 1.36 -15.97
C LYS A 201 -11.38 1.51 -17.08
N THR A 202 -11.16 0.90 -18.24
CA THR A 202 -12.13 0.85 -19.34
C THR A 202 -12.95 -0.45 -19.29
N PRO A 203 -14.14 -0.52 -19.92
CA PRO A 203 -14.92 -1.76 -19.98
C PRO A 203 -14.13 -2.96 -20.51
N ARG A 204 -13.22 -2.72 -21.48
CA ARG A 204 -12.33 -3.72 -22.07
C ARG A 204 -11.30 -4.29 -21.09
N TYR A 205 -10.77 -3.45 -20.20
CA TYR A 205 -9.60 -3.77 -19.39
C TYR A 205 -9.88 -3.89 -17.89
N ARG A 206 -11.05 -3.46 -17.41
CA ARG A 206 -11.39 -3.47 -15.98
C ARG A 206 -11.21 -4.83 -15.28
N ARG A 207 -11.49 -5.94 -15.98
CA ARG A 207 -11.30 -7.30 -15.44
C ARG A 207 -9.98 -7.92 -15.90
N PHE A 208 -9.66 -7.81 -17.19
CA PHE A 208 -8.45 -8.38 -17.78
C PHE A 208 -7.15 -7.73 -17.27
N GLY A 209 -7.12 -6.40 -17.19
CA GLY A 209 -5.99 -5.61 -16.71
C GLY A 209 -5.75 -5.62 -15.22
N TRP A 210 -6.71 -6.15 -14.45
CA TRP A 210 -6.69 -6.09 -12.99
C TRP A 210 -5.42 -6.69 -12.38
N CYS A 211 -4.89 -7.78 -12.97
CA CYS A 211 -3.70 -8.44 -12.47
C CYS A 211 -2.45 -7.54 -12.56
N GLY A 212 -2.22 -6.90 -13.72
CA GLY A 212 -1.11 -5.97 -13.92
C GLY A 212 -1.20 -4.78 -12.98
N ALA A 213 -2.34 -4.08 -12.99
CA ALA A 213 -2.56 -2.90 -12.15
C ALA A 213 -2.45 -3.18 -10.65
N ARG A 214 -2.92 -4.34 -10.19
CA ARG A 214 -2.86 -4.69 -8.77
C ARG A 214 -1.46 -5.12 -8.34
N LEU A 215 -0.75 -5.87 -9.18
CA LEU A 215 0.63 -6.25 -8.91
C LEU A 215 1.55 -5.04 -8.91
N ASP A 216 1.35 -4.10 -9.85
CA ASP A 216 2.17 -2.89 -9.95
C ASP A 216 2.05 -2.05 -8.69
N ALA A 217 0.81 -1.70 -8.29
CA ALA A 217 0.55 -1.00 -7.04
C ALA A 217 1.16 -1.73 -5.82
N ASN A 218 1.02 -3.05 -5.75
CA ASN A 218 1.57 -3.82 -4.63
C ASN A 218 3.12 -3.80 -4.61
N MET A 219 3.76 -3.88 -5.78
CA MET A 219 5.22 -3.91 -5.91
C MET A 219 5.86 -2.53 -5.70
N ASN A 220 5.12 -1.46 -5.98
CA ASN A 220 5.53 -0.08 -5.74
C ASN A 220 5.38 0.35 -4.26
N TYR A 221 4.46 -0.26 -3.52
CA TYR A 221 4.17 0.08 -2.13
C TYR A 221 4.46 -1.06 -1.15
N VAL A 222 5.47 -1.87 -1.46
CA VAL A 222 5.95 -2.90 -0.53
C VAL A 222 6.81 -2.25 0.55
N ALA A 223 6.55 -2.59 1.82
CA ALA A 223 7.40 -2.17 2.93
C ALA A 223 8.36 -3.31 3.29
N LEU A 224 9.63 -2.97 3.48
CA LEU A 224 10.66 -3.88 3.95
C LEU A 224 11.20 -3.37 5.29
N MET A 225 11.12 -4.18 6.33
CA MET A 225 11.69 -3.88 7.65
C MET A 225 12.58 -5.03 8.10
N THR A 226 13.82 -4.72 8.47
CA THR A 226 14.77 -5.69 9.05
C THR A 226 15.04 -5.32 10.49
N GLU A 227 14.81 -6.28 11.39
CA GLU A 227 15.15 -6.17 12.82
C GLU A 227 16.32 -7.13 13.09
N VAL A 228 17.35 -6.65 13.79
CA VAL A 228 18.62 -7.37 14.01
C VAL A 228 18.93 -7.41 15.50
N ASP A 229 19.37 -8.58 15.97
CA ASP A 229 19.96 -8.77 17.29
C ASP A 229 21.13 -9.74 17.21
N GLU A 230 22.34 -9.26 17.48
CA GLU A 230 23.58 -10.01 17.31
C GLU A 230 23.66 -10.69 15.93
N GLU A 231 23.65 -12.02 15.88
CA GLU A 231 23.73 -12.83 14.66
C GLU A 231 22.35 -13.16 14.04
N LEU A 232 21.26 -12.77 14.71
CA LEU A 232 19.89 -13.03 14.28
C LEU A 232 19.31 -11.82 13.55
N SER A 233 18.74 -12.05 12.38
CA SER A 233 17.98 -11.03 11.65
C SER A 233 16.66 -11.59 11.13
N VAL A 234 15.63 -10.74 11.18
CA VAL A 234 14.31 -11.02 10.60
C VAL A 234 13.96 -9.88 9.66
N THR A 235 13.77 -10.20 8.39
CA THR A 235 13.29 -9.24 7.38
C THR A 235 11.86 -9.54 7.02
N ALA A 236 10.96 -8.58 7.19
CA ALA A 236 9.57 -8.66 6.76
C ALA A 236 9.34 -7.82 5.50
N VAL A 237 8.77 -8.45 4.47
CA VAL A 237 8.33 -7.80 3.22
C VAL A 237 6.80 -7.84 3.19
N VAL A 238 6.15 -6.68 3.27
CA VAL A 238 4.69 -6.58 3.44
C VAL A 238 4.05 -5.70 2.38
N THR A 239 2.96 -6.19 1.79
CA THR A 239 2.00 -5.40 1.01
C THR A 239 0.67 -5.41 1.75
N ALA A 240 -0.02 -4.27 1.89
CA ALA A 240 -1.21 -4.19 2.74
C ALA A 240 -2.29 -3.27 2.18
N GLY A 241 -3.44 -3.83 1.81
CA GLY A 241 -4.61 -3.07 1.38
C GLY A 241 -5.84 -3.35 2.24
N VAL A 242 -6.31 -2.35 3.00
CA VAL A 242 -7.42 -2.51 3.97
C VAL A 242 -8.74 -1.83 3.56
N GLU A 243 -8.76 -1.09 2.47
CA GLU A 243 -9.93 -0.28 2.10
C GLU A 243 -11.18 -1.08 1.70
N GLY A 244 -11.02 -2.29 1.15
CA GLY A 244 -12.18 -3.06 0.67
C GLY A 244 -12.57 -4.27 1.52
N ASN A 245 -11.64 -5.00 2.14
CA ASN A 245 -11.95 -6.25 2.84
C ASN A 245 -11.36 -6.41 4.25
N ALA A 246 -10.89 -5.32 4.88
CA ALA A 246 -10.52 -5.36 6.29
C ALA A 246 -11.64 -5.95 7.14
N THR A 247 -11.29 -6.88 8.03
CA THR A 247 -12.23 -7.72 8.77
C THR A 247 -11.64 -8.10 10.11
N THR A 248 -12.50 -8.44 11.06
CA THR A 248 -12.14 -8.93 12.38
C THR A 248 -12.33 -10.45 12.44
N ALA A 249 -11.41 -11.17 13.07
CA ALA A 249 -11.55 -12.60 13.27
C ALA A 249 -12.88 -12.93 13.97
N GLY A 250 -13.66 -13.85 13.40
CA GLY A 250 -14.99 -14.22 13.89
C GLY A 250 -16.17 -13.54 13.18
N GLU A 251 -15.93 -12.57 12.30
CA GLU A 251 -16.98 -11.98 11.45
C GLU A 251 -17.50 -12.97 10.39
N PRO A 252 -18.75 -12.80 9.90
CA PRO A 252 -19.34 -13.69 8.89
C PRO A 252 -18.46 -13.87 7.65
N ALA A 253 -18.34 -15.11 7.17
CA ALA A 253 -17.47 -15.47 6.05
C ALA A 253 -17.94 -14.90 4.70
N THR A 254 -16.98 -14.62 3.81
CA THR A 254 -17.22 -14.18 2.41
C THR A 254 -17.05 -15.30 1.39
N TRP A 255 -16.60 -16.45 1.85
CA TRP A 255 -16.48 -17.66 1.08
C TRP A 255 -17.06 -18.80 1.88
N ARG A 256 -17.77 -19.68 1.20
CA ARG A 256 -18.24 -20.94 1.75
C ARG A 256 -17.55 -22.05 0.98
N GLU A 257 -16.76 -22.85 1.69
CA GLU A 257 -16.27 -24.11 1.17
C GLU A 257 -17.33 -25.19 1.39
N SER A 258 -17.61 -25.97 0.34
CA SER A 258 -18.51 -27.12 0.39
C SER A 258 -17.95 -28.25 -0.48
N HIS A 259 -18.56 -29.44 -0.43
CA HIS A 259 -18.21 -30.54 -1.34
C HIS A 259 -18.40 -30.19 -2.83
N ALA A 260 -19.20 -29.17 -3.14
CA ALA A 260 -19.36 -28.63 -4.50
C ALA A 260 -18.29 -27.59 -4.88
N GLY A 261 -17.30 -27.35 -4.01
CA GLY A 261 -16.24 -26.37 -4.18
C GLY A 261 -16.48 -25.06 -3.41
N MET A 262 -15.69 -24.05 -3.78
CA MET A 262 -15.70 -22.72 -3.16
C MET A 262 -16.79 -21.83 -3.77
N GLN A 263 -17.76 -21.41 -2.96
CA GLN A 263 -18.78 -20.44 -3.36
C GLN A 263 -18.49 -19.05 -2.77
N LYS A 264 -18.52 -18.03 -3.62
CA LYS A 264 -18.33 -16.63 -3.21
C LYS A 264 -19.63 -16.03 -2.68
N VAL A 265 -19.55 -15.41 -1.51
CA VAL A 265 -20.55 -14.51 -0.90
C VAL A 265 -19.97 -13.07 -1.06
N PRO A 266 -20.72 -11.96 -1.06
CA PRO A 266 -20.37 -10.69 -1.73
C PRO A 266 -18.90 -10.28 -1.73
N ALA A 267 -18.41 -9.92 -2.92
CA ALA A 267 -16.99 -9.74 -3.21
C ALA A 267 -16.50 -8.31 -2.89
N TYR A 268 -15.43 -8.21 -2.11
CA TYR A 268 -14.64 -6.98 -1.98
C TYR A 268 -13.14 -7.28 -2.15
N ALA A 269 -12.34 -6.26 -2.44
CA ALA A 269 -10.92 -6.37 -2.80
C ALA A 269 -9.99 -5.75 -1.74
N GLY A 270 -8.89 -6.42 -1.44
CA GLY A 270 -7.81 -6.00 -0.52
C GLY A 270 -7.06 -7.25 -0.03
N THR A 271 -5.82 -7.15 0.42
CA THR A 271 -5.12 -8.27 1.08
C THR A 271 -3.91 -7.76 1.85
N ILE A 272 -3.50 -8.46 2.92
CA ILE A 272 -2.18 -8.29 3.53
C ILE A 272 -1.36 -9.52 3.20
N ASN A 273 -0.24 -9.34 2.50
CA ASN A 273 0.71 -10.40 2.21
C ASN A 273 1.99 -10.14 3.02
N THR A 274 2.47 -11.14 3.73
CA THR A 274 3.68 -11.03 4.55
C THR A 274 4.68 -12.12 4.18
N ILE A 275 5.88 -11.73 3.74
CA ILE A 275 6.99 -12.65 3.53
C ILE A 275 8.02 -12.38 4.63
N LEU A 276 8.37 -13.41 5.39
CA LEU A 276 9.43 -13.33 6.41
C LEU A 276 10.66 -14.10 5.93
N LEU A 277 11.81 -13.44 5.96
CA LEU A 277 13.12 -14.03 5.72
C LEU A 277 13.88 -14.07 7.04
N ILE A 278 14.25 -15.26 7.50
CA ILE A 278 14.94 -15.50 8.77
C ILE A 278 16.28 -16.16 8.46
N ASN A 279 17.38 -15.58 8.93
CA ASN A 279 18.73 -16.02 8.55
C ASN A 279 19.25 -17.24 9.34
N GLN A 280 18.51 -17.73 10.34
CA GLN A 280 18.90 -18.85 11.19
C GLN A 280 17.99 -20.07 10.98
N PRO A 281 18.52 -21.31 11.11
CA PRO A 281 17.70 -22.51 10.99
C PRO A 281 16.69 -22.61 12.13
N LEU A 282 15.51 -23.16 11.83
CA LEU A 282 14.39 -23.26 12.78
C LEU A 282 13.93 -24.71 12.95
N THR A 283 13.52 -25.08 14.15
CA THR A 283 12.73 -26.31 14.32
C THR A 283 11.32 -26.15 13.72
N ALA A 284 10.65 -27.26 13.39
CA ALA A 284 9.27 -27.22 12.91
C ALA A 284 8.31 -26.54 13.91
N ALA A 285 8.54 -26.73 15.22
CA ALA A 285 7.77 -26.07 16.27
C ALA A 285 8.02 -24.56 16.31
N ALA A 286 9.29 -24.12 16.15
CA ALA A 286 9.64 -22.71 16.06
C ALA A 286 8.99 -22.06 14.83
N LEU A 287 9.05 -22.71 13.67
CA LEU A 287 8.44 -22.24 12.42
C LEU A 287 6.92 -22.09 12.56
N ALA A 288 6.23 -23.06 13.17
CA ALA A 288 4.80 -22.95 13.44
C ALA A 288 4.49 -21.76 14.38
N ARG A 289 5.34 -21.53 15.38
CA ARG A 289 5.18 -20.38 16.30
C ARG A 289 5.43 -19.03 15.63
N VAL A 290 6.32 -18.95 14.64
CA VAL A 290 6.53 -17.74 13.83
C VAL A 290 5.22 -17.28 13.19
N VAL A 291 4.41 -18.19 12.64
CA VAL A 291 3.11 -17.86 12.03
C VAL A 291 2.18 -17.14 13.02
N VAL A 292 2.13 -17.61 14.26
CA VAL A 292 1.26 -17.03 15.29
C VAL A 292 1.78 -15.64 15.68
N THR A 293 3.06 -15.51 16.00
CA THR A 293 3.67 -14.24 16.41
C THR A 293 3.62 -13.18 15.29
N MET A 294 3.80 -13.59 14.04
CA MET A 294 3.60 -12.73 12.85
C MET A 294 2.15 -12.23 12.74
N THR A 295 1.17 -13.13 12.95
CA THR A 295 -0.25 -12.77 12.90
C THR A 295 -0.64 -11.79 14.01
N GLU A 296 -0.09 -11.98 15.21
CA GLU A 296 -0.21 -11.05 16.35
C GLU A 296 0.40 -9.68 16.00
N GLY A 297 1.60 -9.65 15.40
CA GLY A 297 2.27 -8.43 14.95
C GLY A 297 1.46 -7.62 13.93
N LYS A 298 0.90 -8.29 12.90
CA LYS A 298 -0.01 -7.67 11.91
C LYS A 298 -1.28 -7.13 12.58
N SER A 299 -1.91 -7.91 13.45
CA SER A 299 -3.13 -7.48 14.16
C SER A 299 -2.84 -6.26 15.03
N ALA A 300 -1.69 -6.23 15.71
CA ALA A 300 -1.26 -5.10 16.51
C ALA A 300 -1.05 -3.83 15.66
N ALA A 301 -0.53 -3.95 14.42
CA ALA A 301 -0.40 -2.82 13.50
C ALA A 301 -1.78 -2.23 13.14
N LEU A 302 -2.74 -3.07 12.78
CA LEU A 302 -4.11 -2.63 12.45
C LEU A 302 -4.80 -1.96 13.64
N HIS A 303 -4.62 -2.51 14.84
CA HIS A 303 -5.15 -1.91 16.07
C HIS A 303 -4.50 -0.56 16.39
N ARG A 304 -3.18 -0.42 16.25
CA ARG A 304 -2.47 0.86 16.47
C ARG A 304 -2.93 1.94 15.51
N LEU A 305 -3.23 1.56 14.26
CA LEU A 305 -3.77 2.45 13.25
C LEU A 305 -5.29 2.62 13.34
N ALA A 306 -5.95 1.99 14.32
CA ALA A 306 -7.41 1.98 14.47
C ALA A 306 -8.14 1.65 13.16
N VAL A 307 -7.63 0.68 12.38
CA VAL A 307 -8.22 0.31 11.09
C VAL A 307 -9.59 -0.31 11.31
N PRO A 308 -10.68 0.29 10.78
CA PRO A 308 -12.01 -0.25 10.96
C PRO A 308 -12.24 -1.48 10.07
N SER A 309 -12.99 -2.45 10.58
CA SER A 309 -13.62 -3.46 9.74
C SER A 309 -14.54 -2.79 8.72
N LYS A 310 -14.63 -3.40 7.53
CA LYS A 310 -15.58 -2.95 6.49
C LYS A 310 -16.97 -3.57 6.67
N ARG A 311 -17.12 -4.49 7.63
CA ARG A 311 -18.35 -5.27 7.85
C ARG A 311 -19.02 -4.96 9.17
N HIS A 312 -18.22 -4.61 10.17
CA HIS A 312 -18.71 -4.31 11.49
C HIS A 312 -18.02 -3.08 12.05
N VAL A 313 -18.52 -2.59 13.17
CA VAL A 313 -17.95 -1.42 13.85
C VAL A 313 -16.65 -1.76 14.60
N ASP A 314 -16.22 -3.03 14.62
CA ASP A 314 -14.97 -3.47 15.23
C ASP A 314 -13.72 -2.98 14.48
N LEU A 315 -12.58 -3.05 15.17
CA LEU A 315 -11.28 -2.87 14.54
C LEU A 315 -10.83 -4.17 13.86
N ALA A 316 -10.24 -4.03 12.67
CA ALA A 316 -9.80 -5.16 11.87
C ALA A 316 -8.58 -5.85 12.50
N THR A 317 -8.52 -7.16 12.37
CA THR A 317 -7.35 -8.00 12.71
C THR A 317 -6.63 -8.52 11.47
N GLY A 318 -7.23 -8.32 10.29
CA GLY A 318 -6.67 -8.71 9.00
C GLY A 318 -7.58 -8.28 7.85
N THR A 319 -7.41 -8.91 6.69
CA THR A 319 -8.23 -8.65 5.48
C THR A 319 -9.03 -9.88 5.01
N GLY A 320 -9.01 -10.97 5.78
CA GLY A 320 -9.76 -12.20 5.47
C GLY A 320 -9.19 -13.01 4.30
N THR A 321 -8.25 -12.46 3.54
CA THR A 321 -7.49 -13.15 2.49
C THR A 321 -5.98 -13.11 2.75
N ASP A 322 -5.57 -12.77 3.98
CA ASP A 322 -4.16 -12.58 4.32
C ASP A 322 -3.34 -13.82 3.92
N GLN A 323 -2.22 -13.61 3.24
CA GLN A 323 -1.31 -14.67 2.83
C GLN A 323 0.05 -14.46 3.49
N TYR A 324 0.80 -15.55 3.67
CA TYR A 324 2.17 -15.45 4.15
C TYR A 324 3.10 -16.48 3.52
N CYS A 325 4.39 -16.15 3.53
CA CYS A 325 5.49 -17.05 3.23
C CYS A 325 6.59 -16.86 4.27
N ILE A 326 7.16 -17.93 4.79
CA ILE A 326 8.30 -17.87 5.71
C ILE A 326 9.43 -18.67 5.08
N ALA A 327 10.58 -18.03 4.88
CA ALA A 327 11.79 -18.67 4.40
C ALA A 327 12.88 -18.60 5.48
N ALA A 328 13.41 -19.76 5.82
CA ALA A 328 14.52 -19.92 6.76
C ALA A 328 15.41 -21.08 6.31
N PRO A 329 16.72 -21.09 6.64
CA PRO A 329 17.60 -22.22 6.41
C PRO A 329 17.02 -23.52 6.98
N THR A 330 17.11 -24.62 6.22
CA THR A 330 16.57 -25.92 6.62
C THR A 330 17.54 -26.73 7.49
N SER A 331 18.81 -26.33 7.57
CA SER A 331 19.85 -27.05 8.32
C SER A 331 20.95 -26.09 8.81
N GLY A 332 21.44 -26.34 10.01
CA GLY A 332 22.62 -25.69 10.59
C GLY A 332 22.88 -26.21 12.02
N PRO A 333 24.00 -25.83 12.65
CA PRO A 333 24.48 -26.48 13.86
C PRO A 333 23.57 -26.29 15.08
N HIS A 334 22.79 -25.20 15.13
CA HIS A 334 21.95 -24.84 16.27
C HIS A 334 20.60 -24.24 15.81
N PRO A 335 19.60 -25.06 15.45
CA PRO A 335 18.28 -24.53 15.07
C PRO A 335 17.58 -23.89 16.27
N LEU A 336 17.01 -22.70 16.06
CA LEU A 336 16.20 -22.02 17.07
C LEU A 336 14.93 -22.82 17.32
N THR A 337 14.58 -22.98 18.60
CA THR A 337 13.55 -23.92 19.06
C THR A 337 12.21 -23.27 19.35
N SER A 338 12.15 -21.93 19.43
CA SER A 338 10.92 -21.19 19.73
C SER A 338 10.96 -19.77 19.17
N ALA A 339 9.79 -19.30 18.72
CA ALA A 339 9.52 -17.92 18.29
C ALA A 339 8.41 -17.28 19.13
N SER A 340 8.26 -17.70 20.40
CA SER A 340 7.29 -17.06 21.31
C SER A 340 7.75 -15.62 21.63
N PRO A 341 6.84 -14.72 22.05
CA PRO A 341 7.19 -13.35 22.39
C PRO A 341 8.19 -13.19 23.56
N HIS A 342 8.48 -14.26 24.31
CA HIS A 342 9.50 -14.29 25.35
C HIS A 342 10.90 -14.60 24.81
N MET A 343 11.00 -15.01 23.54
CA MET A 343 12.24 -15.31 22.86
C MET A 343 12.57 -14.20 21.87
N LYS A 344 13.86 -13.99 21.63
CA LYS A 344 14.31 -12.91 20.75
C LYS A 344 13.81 -13.03 19.32
N LEU A 345 13.77 -14.25 18.77
CA LEU A 345 13.16 -14.51 17.48
C LEU A 345 11.70 -14.06 17.42
N GLY A 346 10.92 -14.30 18.49
CA GLY A 346 9.53 -13.85 18.55
C GLY A 346 9.40 -12.34 18.65
N GLU A 347 10.26 -11.68 19.44
CA GLU A 347 10.35 -10.22 19.49
C GLU A 347 10.59 -9.63 18.10
N LEU A 348 11.64 -10.07 17.41
CA LEU A 348 12.02 -9.55 16.08
C LEU A 348 10.94 -9.83 15.02
N VAL A 349 10.34 -11.04 15.00
CA VAL A 349 9.22 -11.37 14.11
C VAL A 349 8.03 -10.43 14.35
N GLY A 350 7.68 -10.20 15.62
CA GLY A 350 6.58 -9.31 15.99
C GLY A 350 6.85 -7.86 15.61
N LEU A 351 8.06 -7.35 15.88
CA LEU A 351 8.50 -6.01 15.52
C LEU A 351 8.52 -5.80 14.00
N ALA A 352 9.24 -6.64 13.27
CA ALA A 352 9.43 -6.53 11.82
C ALA A 352 8.07 -6.57 11.11
N THR A 353 7.22 -7.56 11.44
CA THR A 353 5.89 -7.70 10.83
C THR A 353 5.02 -6.48 11.10
N ARG A 354 4.97 -6.02 12.36
CA ARG A 354 4.11 -4.89 12.76
C ARG A 354 4.57 -3.59 12.09
N ASN A 355 5.87 -3.29 12.16
CA ASN A 355 6.43 -2.07 11.62
C ASN A 355 6.29 -2.04 10.09
N ALA A 356 6.62 -3.15 9.39
CA ALA A 356 6.40 -3.27 7.95
C ALA A 356 4.92 -3.14 7.56
N THR A 357 4.01 -3.73 8.34
CA THR A 357 2.56 -3.61 8.09
C THR A 357 2.09 -2.16 8.23
N MET A 358 2.54 -1.44 9.27
CA MET A 358 2.19 -0.03 9.45
C MET A 358 2.70 0.83 8.28
N GLU A 359 3.94 0.61 7.86
CA GLU A 359 4.54 1.35 6.75
C GLU A 359 3.85 1.03 5.42
N ALA A 360 3.55 -0.25 5.14
CA ALA A 360 2.82 -0.65 3.95
C ALA A 360 1.43 0.00 3.89
N LEU A 361 0.71 0.05 5.02
CA LEU A 361 -0.59 0.70 5.12
C LEU A 361 -0.52 2.22 4.98
N ARG A 362 0.56 2.84 5.44
CA ARG A 362 0.82 4.27 5.21
C ARG A 362 0.94 4.56 3.73
N TRP A 363 1.76 3.79 3.00
CA TRP A 363 1.97 3.99 1.56
C TRP A 363 0.76 3.59 0.71
N GLN A 364 0.11 2.47 1.01
CA GLN A 364 -0.99 1.93 0.19
C GLN A 364 -2.36 2.57 0.46
N ASN A 365 -2.62 3.00 1.70
CA ASN A 365 -3.93 3.50 2.12
C ASN A 365 -3.88 4.90 2.73
N GLY A 366 -2.72 5.56 2.74
CA GLY A 366 -2.58 6.90 3.32
C GLY A 366 -2.84 6.94 4.82
N LEU A 367 -2.66 5.81 5.54
CA LEU A 367 -2.88 5.70 6.99
C LEU A 367 -1.75 6.35 7.80
N GLU A 368 -1.41 7.59 7.47
CA GLU A 368 -0.46 8.43 8.19
C GLU A 368 -1.10 9.09 9.41
N ALA A 369 -0.30 9.34 10.46
CA ALA A 369 -0.75 9.90 11.73
C ALA A 369 -1.56 11.21 11.61
N SER A 370 -1.22 12.06 10.64
CA SER A 370 -1.93 13.33 10.39
C SER A 370 -3.37 13.13 9.91
N TYR A 371 -3.67 12.00 9.27
CA TYR A 371 -4.99 11.65 8.77
C TYR A 371 -5.76 10.75 9.74
N THR A 372 -5.09 9.78 10.37
CA THR A 372 -5.71 8.84 11.32
C THR A 372 -6.08 9.47 12.66
N ARG A 373 -5.58 10.67 12.95
CA ARG A 373 -6.00 11.45 14.14
C ARG A 373 -7.37 12.11 14.03
N GLY A 374 -7.95 12.22 12.84
CA GLY A 374 -9.19 12.99 12.62
C GLY A 374 -10.44 12.32 13.16
N VAL A 375 -11.50 13.12 13.35
CA VAL A 375 -12.83 12.66 13.81
C VAL A 375 -13.38 11.53 12.94
N PHE A 376 -13.24 11.65 11.61
CA PHE A 376 -13.77 10.66 10.67
C PHE A 376 -13.06 9.31 10.75
N HIS A 377 -11.77 9.29 11.10
CA HIS A 377 -11.04 8.03 11.26
C HIS A 377 -11.48 7.32 12.54
N ALA A 378 -11.64 8.07 13.64
CA ALA A 378 -12.09 7.53 14.92
C ALA A 378 -13.54 7.03 14.91
N LEU A 379 -14.45 7.81 14.32
CA LEU A 379 -15.91 7.63 14.43
C LEU A 379 -16.59 7.23 13.12
N GLY A 380 -15.84 7.06 12.02
CA GLY A 380 -16.38 6.62 10.73
C GLY A 380 -17.04 5.25 10.78
N ARG A 381 -16.51 4.35 11.63
CA ARG A 381 -17.11 3.03 11.91
C ARG A 381 -18.47 3.12 12.61
N TYR A 382 -18.81 4.25 13.22
CA TYR A 382 -20.13 4.57 13.77
C TYR A 382 -21.00 5.39 12.81
N GLY A 383 -20.60 5.54 11.54
CA GLY A 383 -21.40 6.19 10.49
C GLY A 383 -21.14 7.68 10.30
N VAL A 384 -20.16 8.26 11.01
CA VAL A 384 -19.77 9.68 10.85
C VAL A 384 -18.74 9.80 9.71
N LYS A 385 -19.22 10.08 8.50
CA LYS A 385 -18.39 10.09 7.28
C LYS A 385 -18.14 11.51 6.78
N GLU A 386 -16.92 11.78 6.32
CA GLU A 386 -16.57 13.08 5.74
C GLU A 386 -17.45 13.43 4.55
N ALA A 387 -17.72 12.45 3.68
CA ALA A 387 -18.51 12.64 2.46
C ALA A 387 -19.97 13.05 2.70
N THR A 388 -20.55 12.72 3.86
CA THR A 388 -21.95 13.01 4.18
C THR A 388 -22.10 14.00 5.33
N LEU A 389 -20.98 14.48 5.91
CA LEU A 389 -21.02 15.25 7.15
C LEU A 389 -21.94 16.46 7.05
N PHE A 390 -21.83 17.25 5.98
CA PHE A 390 -22.56 18.51 5.87
C PHE A 390 -24.07 18.29 5.76
N ASP A 391 -24.50 17.25 5.05
CA ASP A 391 -25.92 16.89 4.96
C ASP A 391 -26.43 16.36 6.31
N ASP A 392 -25.61 15.53 6.97
CA ASP A 392 -25.93 14.93 8.26
C ASP A 392 -26.02 15.97 9.40
N ILE A 393 -25.19 17.02 9.37
CA ILE A 393 -25.11 18.05 10.43
C ILE A 393 -25.97 19.29 10.16
N ALA A 394 -26.36 19.54 8.91
CA ALA A 394 -27.15 20.72 8.53
C ALA A 394 -28.42 20.94 9.38
N PRO A 395 -29.20 19.91 9.75
CA PRO A 395 -30.40 20.11 10.59
C PRO A 395 -30.10 20.61 12.01
N LEU A 396 -28.83 20.57 12.44
CA LEU A 396 -28.39 20.91 13.79
C LEU A 396 -27.67 22.27 13.86
N LEU A 397 -27.42 22.93 12.72
CA LEU A 397 -26.67 24.18 12.63
C LEU A 397 -27.51 25.27 11.95
N GLY A 398 -27.27 26.52 12.33
CA GLY A 398 -27.74 27.66 11.54
C GLY A 398 -26.99 27.75 10.20
N GLU A 399 -27.61 28.37 9.19
CA GLU A 399 -27.04 28.48 7.83
C GLU A 399 -25.64 29.13 7.82
N ALA A 400 -25.45 30.19 8.60
CA ALA A 400 -24.16 30.87 8.73
C ALA A 400 -23.08 29.96 9.37
N ASP A 401 -23.42 29.21 10.41
CA ASP A 401 -22.50 28.29 11.09
C ASP A 401 -22.11 27.13 10.16
N LEU A 402 -23.06 26.62 9.36
CA LEU A 402 -22.84 25.55 8.40
C LEU A 402 -21.88 25.98 7.28
N GLU A 403 -22.09 27.17 6.71
CA GLU A 403 -21.19 27.70 5.68
C GLU A 403 -19.78 27.98 6.23
N LEU A 404 -19.68 28.45 7.47
CA LEU A 404 -18.39 28.63 8.13
C LEU A 404 -17.71 27.28 8.39
N LEU A 405 -18.47 26.25 8.78
CA LEU A 405 -17.94 24.90 8.97
C LEU A 405 -17.39 24.35 7.66
N LYS A 406 -18.12 24.47 6.54
CA LYS A 406 -17.67 24.01 5.22
C LYS A 406 -16.31 24.59 4.83
N LYS A 407 -16.08 25.86 5.12
CA LYS A 407 -14.80 26.55 4.84
C LYS A 407 -13.65 26.11 5.75
N ASN A 408 -13.95 25.62 6.96
CA ASN A 408 -12.95 25.36 8.01
C ASN A 408 -12.89 23.90 8.49
N ALA A 409 -13.66 22.98 7.88
CA ALA A 409 -13.87 21.63 8.37
C ALA A 409 -12.56 20.86 8.59
N LYS A 410 -11.59 20.97 7.67
CA LYS A 410 -10.29 20.30 7.82
C LYS A 410 -9.54 20.79 9.06
N ALA A 411 -9.51 22.10 9.30
CA ALA A 411 -8.82 22.66 10.45
C ALA A 411 -9.50 22.29 11.78
N ALA A 412 -10.82 22.19 11.79
CA ALA A 412 -11.60 21.89 12.99
C ALA A 412 -11.66 20.40 13.33
N LEU A 413 -11.84 19.52 12.35
CA LEU A 413 -12.12 18.09 12.54
C LEU A 413 -10.86 17.20 12.49
N TYR A 414 -9.71 17.77 12.11
CA TYR A 414 -8.40 17.14 12.23
C TYR A 414 -7.51 17.81 13.28
N GLU A 415 -8.11 18.68 14.12
CA GLU A 415 -7.44 19.27 15.27
C GLU A 415 -7.11 18.15 16.30
N PRO A 416 -5.86 18.07 16.82
CA PRO A 416 -5.42 16.97 17.69
C PRO A 416 -6.29 16.69 18.93
N LEU A 417 -6.76 17.69 19.66
CA LEU A 417 -7.57 17.50 20.88
C LEU A 417 -9.01 17.10 20.54
N VAL A 418 -9.56 17.60 19.43
CA VAL A 418 -10.85 17.14 18.89
C VAL A 418 -10.74 15.66 18.48
N GLY A 419 -9.67 15.31 17.76
CA GLY A 419 -9.35 13.94 17.38
C GLY A 419 -9.18 13.00 18.57
N ALA A 420 -8.44 13.42 19.60
CA ALA A 420 -8.25 12.66 20.83
C ALA A 420 -9.58 12.37 21.54
N ALA A 421 -10.47 13.37 21.64
CA ALA A 421 -11.80 13.18 22.21
C ALA A 421 -12.68 12.24 21.37
N ALA A 422 -12.56 12.29 20.04
CA ALA A 422 -13.27 11.37 19.16
C ALA A 422 -12.82 9.91 19.36
N HIS A 423 -11.51 9.66 19.49
CA HIS A 423 -10.96 8.33 19.81
C HIS A 423 -11.37 7.83 21.19
N ALA A 424 -11.41 8.72 22.19
CA ALA A 424 -11.89 8.39 23.53
C ALA A 424 -13.38 8.00 23.51
N LEU A 425 -14.22 8.77 22.81
CA LEU A 425 -15.64 8.45 22.62
C LEU A 425 -15.82 7.10 21.91
N ALA A 426 -15.11 6.87 20.82
CA ALA A 426 -15.17 5.61 20.08
C ALA A 426 -14.83 4.40 20.97
N THR A 427 -13.80 4.56 21.83
CA THR A 427 -13.38 3.53 22.80
C THR A 427 -14.44 3.27 23.87
N VAL A 428 -15.07 4.32 24.41
CA VAL A 428 -16.17 4.15 25.38
C VAL A 428 -17.37 3.46 24.74
N CYS A 429 -17.73 3.84 23.51
CA CYS A 429 -18.77 3.16 22.74
C CYS A 429 -18.47 1.67 22.54
N ASP A 430 -17.19 1.30 22.30
CA ASP A 430 -16.79 -0.10 22.25
C ASP A 430 -17.00 -0.81 23.57
N ARG A 431 -16.57 -0.22 24.68
CA ARG A 431 -16.69 -0.84 26.01
C ARG A 431 -18.14 -1.03 26.42
N VAL A 432 -19.04 -0.12 26.03
CA VAL A 432 -20.49 -0.29 26.18
C VAL A 432 -20.98 -1.46 25.33
N ARG A 433 -20.63 -1.50 24.03
CA ARG A 433 -21.05 -2.57 23.11
C ARG A 433 -20.55 -3.96 23.53
N TYR A 434 -19.33 -4.05 24.06
CA TYR A 434 -18.75 -5.28 24.58
C TYR A 434 -19.33 -5.67 25.96
N GLY A 435 -20.14 -4.82 26.58
CA GLY A 435 -20.69 -5.06 27.92
C GLY A 435 -19.68 -4.90 29.06
N THR A 436 -18.47 -4.39 28.80
CA THR A 436 -17.49 -4.05 29.84
C THR A 436 -17.95 -2.85 30.67
N ILE A 437 -18.55 -1.85 30.00
CA ILE A 437 -19.30 -0.78 30.66
C ILE A 437 -20.76 -1.24 30.76
N PRO A 438 -21.34 -1.37 31.97
CA PRO A 438 -22.72 -1.79 32.12
C PRO A 438 -23.71 -0.82 31.46
N GLU A 439 -24.81 -1.36 30.94
CA GLU A 439 -25.86 -0.58 30.26
C GLU A 439 -26.40 0.55 31.14
N THR A 440 -26.48 0.33 32.46
CA THR A 440 -27.00 1.30 33.44
C THR A 440 -26.23 2.62 33.49
N VAL A 441 -24.95 2.61 33.09
CA VAL A 441 -24.08 3.81 33.06
C VAL A 441 -23.64 4.19 31.65
N ALA A 442 -24.04 3.44 30.62
CA ALA A 442 -23.61 3.63 29.24
C ALA A 442 -23.92 5.03 28.70
N ALA A 443 -25.13 5.52 28.96
CA ALA A 443 -25.56 6.85 28.52
C ALA A 443 -24.78 7.97 29.21
N ASP A 444 -24.41 7.80 30.48
CA ASP A 444 -23.54 8.74 31.19
C ASP A 444 -22.11 8.70 30.65
N ALA A 445 -21.55 7.52 30.44
CA ALA A 445 -20.19 7.34 29.94
C ALA A 445 -20.02 7.95 28.53
N THR A 446 -20.97 7.69 27.62
CA THR A 446 -20.94 8.24 26.26
C THR A 446 -21.19 9.74 26.23
N ALA A 447 -22.13 10.27 27.04
CA ALA A 447 -22.35 11.71 27.17
C ALA A 447 -21.13 12.47 27.68
N GLN A 448 -20.38 11.89 28.62
CA GLN A 448 -19.13 12.50 29.13
C GLN A 448 -18.09 12.68 28.02
N GLN A 449 -17.91 11.67 27.16
CA GLN A 449 -16.96 11.77 26.06
C GLN A 449 -17.46 12.65 24.92
N ALA A 450 -18.76 12.62 24.62
CA ALA A 450 -19.37 13.54 23.66
C ALA A 450 -19.23 15.01 24.10
N ALA A 451 -19.35 15.29 25.39
CA ALA A 451 -19.10 16.60 25.95
C ALA A 451 -17.63 17.03 25.83
N ALA A 452 -16.68 16.11 26.01
CA ALA A 452 -15.26 16.39 25.79
C ALA A 452 -14.98 16.74 24.32
N LEU A 453 -15.62 16.03 23.38
CA LEU A 453 -15.54 16.34 21.95
C LEU A 453 -16.06 17.75 21.64
N ALA A 454 -17.25 18.10 22.15
CA ALA A 454 -17.82 19.43 21.97
C ALA A 454 -16.94 20.53 22.60
N ALA A 455 -16.44 20.30 23.82
CA ALA A 455 -15.63 21.26 24.56
C ALA A 455 -14.28 21.55 23.88
N ASN A 456 -13.61 20.51 23.37
CA ASN A 456 -12.36 20.67 22.62
C ASN A 456 -12.61 21.37 21.29
N LEU A 457 -13.69 21.03 20.57
CA LEU A 457 -14.04 21.70 19.32
C LEU A 457 -14.34 23.19 19.52
N ALA A 458 -15.05 23.52 20.60
CA ALA A 458 -15.32 24.89 21.01
C ALA A 458 -14.07 25.63 21.53
N ALA A 459 -12.99 24.91 21.86
CA ALA A 459 -11.86 25.42 22.64
C ALA A 459 -12.28 26.03 23.99
N GLN A 460 -13.34 25.49 24.60
CA GLN A 460 -13.95 25.98 25.85
C GLN A 460 -14.09 24.84 26.87
N VAL A 461 -12.95 24.24 27.25
CA VAL A 461 -12.90 23.05 28.14
C VAL A 461 -13.60 23.29 29.48
N HIS A 462 -13.57 24.51 30.00
CA HIS A 462 -14.25 24.88 31.25
C HIS A 462 -15.78 24.73 31.21
N ARG A 463 -16.40 24.74 30.01
CA ARG A 463 -17.85 24.55 29.81
C ARG A 463 -18.26 23.09 29.63
N TRP A 464 -17.33 22.15 29.84
CA TRP A 464 -17.63 20.73 29.78
C TRP A 464 -18.90 20.31 30.56
N PRO A 465 -19.18 20.83 31.79
CA PRO A 465 -20.41 20.48 32.51
C PRO A 465 -21.68 20.88 31.76
N GLU A 466 -21.69 22.04 31.10
CA GLU A 466 -22.81 22.53 30.29
C GLU A 466 -23.00 21.67 29.05
N PHE A 467 -21.92 21.35 28.33
CA PHE A 467 -21.98 20.49 27.15
C PHE A 467 -22.49 19.09 27.52
N ARG A 468 -22.06 18.52 28.65
CA ARG A 468 -22.57 17.24 29.15
C ARG A 468 -24.05 17.30 29.45
N ALA A 469 -24.51 18.33 30.15
CA ALA A 469 -25.94 18.48 30.47
C ALA A 469 -26.80 18.55 29.20
N GLN A 470 -26.34 19.25 28.16
CA GLN A 470 -27.05 19.36 26.88
C GLN A 470 -27.01 18.09 26.03
N LEU A 471 -25.93 17.32 26.08
CA LEU A 471 -25.76 16.11 25.26
C LEU A 471 -26.34 14.85 25.92
N ARG A 472 -26.40 14.80 27.26
CA ARG A 472 -26.87 13.63 28.02
C ARG A 472 -28.26 13.10 27.61
N PRO A 473 -29.27 13.94 27.28
CA PRO A 473 -30.56 13.45 26.79
C PRO A 473 -30.48 12.70 25.45
N TYR A 474 -29.45 12.97 24.65
CA TYR A 474 -29.22 12.39 23.33
C TYR A 474 -28.23 11.24 23.34
N ALA A 475 -27.65 10.90 24.50
CA ALA A 475 -26.77 9.75 24.67
C ALA A 475 -27.58 8.44 24.72
N ASN A 476 -28.41 8.25 23.69
CA ASN A 476 -29.08 7.01 23.38
C ASN A 476 -28.12 6.14 22.54
N ARG A 477 -28.48 4.87 22.28
CA ARG A 477 -27.61 3.93 21.54
C ARG A 477 -27.24 4.38 20.11
N ASP A 478 -27.77 5.49 19.62
CA ASP A 478 -27.38 6.09 18.34
C ASP A 478 -26.13 6.97 18.48
N VAL A 479 -24.97 6.34 18.33
CA VAL A 479 -23.67 7.00 18.40
C VAL A 479 -23.52 8.07 17.33
N LYS A 480 -24.03 7.86 16.11
CA LYS A 480 -23.93 8.84 15.01
C LYS A 480 -24.64 10.13 15.39
N ALA A 481 -25.89 10.02 15.85
CA ALA A 481 -26.68 11.18 16.25
C ALA A 481 -26.05 11.95 17.42
N LEU A 482 -25.52 11.24 18.42
CA LEU A 482 -24.82 11.86 19.55
C LEU A 482 -23.58 12.64 19.10
N VAL A 483 -22.77 12.05 18.22
CA VAL A 483 -21.56 12.71 17.68
C VAL A 483 -21.91 13.95 16.88
N LEU A 484 -22.89 13.87 15.98
CA LEU A 484 -23.29 15.01 15.16
C LEU A 484 -23.78 16.17 16.03
N ARG A 485 -24.52 15.89 17.11
CA ARG A 485 -24.95 16.90 18.09
C ARG A 485 -23.78 17.49 18.86
N ALA A 486 -22.80 16.67 19.27
CA ALA A 486 -21.61 17.16 19.94
C ALA A 486 -20.76 18.08 19.03
N LEU A 487 -20.58 17.70 17.76
CA LEU A 487 -19.89 18.51 16.77
C LEU A 487 -20.63 19.82 16.49
N ALA A 488 -21.95 19.77 16.30
CA ALA A 488 -22.75 20.96 16.06
C ALA A 488 -22.69 21.93 17.24
N LEU A 489 -22.87 21.41 18.46
CA LEU A 489 -22.83 22.19 19.69
C LEU A 489 -21.44 22.83 19.91
N GLY A 490 -20.38 22.03 19.78
CA GLY A 490 -19.01 22.54 19.92
C GLY A 490 -18.67 23.59 18.85
N TRP A 491 -19.13 23.40 17.61
CA TRP A 491 -18.88 24.34 16.52
C TRP A 491 -19.61 25.67 16.72
N SER A 492 -20.92 25.64 17.01
CA SER A 492 -21.71 26.85 17.23
C SER A 492 -21.22 27.67 18.43
N GLU A 493 -20.68 27.02 19.46
CA GLU A 493 -20.18 27.72 20.65
C GLU A 493 -18.71 28.18 20.50
N LYS A 494 -17.95 27.66 19.53
CA LYS A 494 -16.53 28.02 19.30
C LYS A 494 -16.30 29.53 19.16
N TRP A 495 -17.23 30.23 18.51
CA TRP A 495 -17.12 31.66 18.20
C TRP A 495 -17.94 32.55 19.13
N ARG A 496 -18.73 31.95 20.01
CA ARG A 496 -19.55 32.67 20.99
C ARG A 496 -18.71 32.84 22.24
N VAL A 497 -18.11 34.03 22.38
CA VAL A 497 -17.57 34.48 23.67
C VAL A 497 -18.77 34.94 24.49
N ARG A 498 -19.10 34.19 25.54
CA ARG A 498 -20.11 34.59 26.53
C ARG A 498 -19.43 35.09 27.79
#